data_AF-A0A0D9VNH5-F1
#
_entry.id   AF-A0A0D9VNH5-F1
#
_cell.length_a   1.000
_cell.length_b   1.000
_cell.length_c   1.000
_cell.angle_alpha   90.00
_cell.angle_beta   90.00
_cell.angle_gamma   90.00
#
_symmetry.space_group_name_H-M   'P 1'
#
loop_
_entity.id
_entity.type
_entity.pdbx_description
1 polymer ?
#
loop_
_entity_poly.entity_id
_entity_poly.type
_entity_poly.pdbx_seq_one_letter_code
_entity_poly.pdbx_strand_id
1 'polypeptide(L)'
;MAELTPPPPSTAGLRILLSKDRPPASSAAPATTTAAAAAVSSHTDRDRIIGVFRDALSRTESPEVFALQAVQDAIKPQKQTVLVLEENQSLENALRKLLQELASSAVQSGRRIMQYGNNGENDCPITRLLDIVLYLCERGHVEGGMVFQLLEDLTEMSTIKDCKDVFGYIESKQDVLGKQELFGRGKLVMLRTCNQLLRRLSKANDVVFCGRIIMFLAHFFPLSERSALNIKGVFNTSNETKYEKDATDEISVDFNFYKTLWSLQEHFSNPALTAANLTKWQKFASDLMVVLSTFEAQPLSDDDGKLNNLDQEEDAAFNIKYLTSSKLMGLEVRLFYQMFPVVIDSLILELPLCS
;
A
#
# COMPACT_ATOMS: atom_id res chain seq x y z
N MET A 1 -35.34 27.34 48.54
CA MET A 1 -35.65 26.35 49.58
C MET A 1 -36.48 25.24 48.94
N ALA A 2 -35.87 24.08 48.70
CA ALA A 2 -36.52 22.79 48.54
C ALA A 2 -35.43 21.70 48.63
N GLU A 3 -35.64 20.74 49.52
CA GLU A 3 -34.75 19.68 49.97
C GLU A 3 -34.50 18.57 48.93
N LEU A 4 -33.31 17.98 49.03
CA LEU A 4 -32.86 16.78 48.31
C LEU A 4 -33.18 15.53 49.14
N THR A 5 -33.68 14.46 48.49
CA THR A 5 -33.60 13.08 48.99
C THR A 5 -33.27 12.11 47.85
N PRO A 6 -32.29 11.19 48.00
CA PRO A 6 -31.84 10.28 46.94
C PRO A 6 -32.49 8.88 46.99
N PRO A 7 -32.47 8.10 45.88
CA PRO A 7 -32.88 6.70 45.85
C PRO A 7 -31.72 5.71 46.15
N PRO A 8 -32.02 4.43 46.48
CA PRO A 8 -31.16 3.54 47.28
C PRO A 8 -30.16 2.67 46.48
N PRO A 9 -29.14 2.08 47.16
CA PRO A 9 -28.10 1.26 46.53
C PRO A 9 -28.46 -0.23 46.38
N SER A 10 -28.02 -0.81 45.26
CA SER A 10 -28.10 -2.24 44.92
C SER A 10 -27.02 -3.08 45.63
N THR A 11 -27.40 -4.31 45.94
CA THR A 11 -26.80 -5.31 46.81
C THR A 11 -25.70 -6.19 46.16
N ALA A 12 -24.92 -6.83 47.05
CA ALA A 12 -24.02 -7.99 46.89
C ALA A 12 -22.65 -7.75 46.22
N GLY A 13 -21.48 -7.87 46.86
CA GLY A 13 -21.11 -8.48 48.13
C GLY A 13 -20.70 -9.94 47.96
N LEU A 14 -19.42 -10.23 47.71
CA LEU A 14 -18.77 -11.47 48.16
C LEU A 14 -17.23 -11.35 48.14
N ARG A 15 -16.67 -11.50 49.33
CA ARG A 15 -15.26 -11.42 49.69
C ARG A 15 -14.51 -12.67 49.25
N ILE A 16 -13.27 -12.44 48.80
CA ILE A 16 -12.23 -13.44 48.58
C ILE A 16 -11.87 -14.07 49.95
N LEU A 17 -12.11 -15.36 50.11
CA LEU A 17 -11.56 -16.18 51.19
C LEU A 17 -10.57 -17.19 50.59
N LEU A 18 -9.31 -17.01 50.95
CA LEU A 18 -8.24 -17.98 50.82
C LEU A 18 -8.55 -19.20 51.69
N SER A 19 -8.86 -20.33 51.07
CA SER A 19 -8.90 -21.62 51.74
C SER A 19 -8.15 -22.67 50.93
N LYS A 20 -7.09 -23.12 51.59
CA LYS A 20 -6.21 -24.26 51.33
C LYS A 20 -7.00 -25.56 51.39
N ASP A 21 -7.06 -26.30 50.29
CA ASP A 21 -7.18 -27.76 50.35
C ASP A 21 -6.71 -28.43 49.04
N ARG A 22 -5.78 -29.36 49.21
CA ARG A 22 -5.18 -30.22 48.17
C ARG A 22 -5.82 -31.60 48.30
N PRO A 23 -6.44 -32.17 47.25
CA PRO A 23 -6.63 -33.61 47.14
C PRO A 23 -5.40 -34.28 46.51
N PRO A 24 -5.14 -35.58 46.77
CA PRO A 24 -3.90 -36.24 46.41
C PRO A 24 -3.84 -36.52 44.90
N ALA A 25 -2.61 -36.53 44.40
CA ALA A 25 -2.26 -36.82 43.02
C ALA A 25 -2.85 -38.16 42.54
N SER A 26 -3.71 -38.10 41.53
CA SER A 26 -3.88 -39.19 40.57
C SER A 26 -3.18 -38.79 39.27
N SER A 27 -2.28 -39.68 38.85
CA SER A 27 -1.46 -39.67 37.64
C SER A 27 -1.86 -38.70 36.53
N ALA A 28 -1.17 -37.56 36.45
CA ALA A 28 -1.08 -36.77 35.24
C ALA A 28 -0.16 -37.51 34.25
N ALA A 29 -0.73 -37.99 33.14
CA ALA A 29 0.03 -38.29 31.93
C ALA A 29 0.61 -36.97 31.36
N PRO A 30 1.78 -36.98 30.69
CA PRO A 30 2.49 -35.77 30.36
C PRO A 30 1.80 -35.02 29.21
N ALA A 31 1.14 -33.90 29.50
CA ALA A 31 0.61 -32.99 28.48
C ALA A 31 1.71 -32.39 27.56
N THR A 32 2.96 -32.41 28.01
CA THR A 32 4.13 -31.96 27.25
C THR A 32 4.48 -32.87 26.07
N THR A 33 4.22 -34.18 26.17
CA THR A 33 4.57 -35.14 25.12
C THR A 33 3.60 -35.06 23.94
N THR A 34 2.32 -34.78 24.20
CA THR A 34 1.29 -34.66 23.15
C THR A 34 1.46 -33.38 22.33
N ALA A 35 1.78 -32.25 22.97
CA ALA A 35 2.06 -31.00 22.27
C ALA A 35 3.36 -31.08 21.45
N ALA A 36 4.41 -31.70 21.99
CA ALA A 36 5.65 -31.96 21.25
C ALA A 36 5.43 -32.93 20.08
N ALA A 37 4.66 -34.01 20.27
CA ALA A 37 4.34 -34.96 19.21
C ALA A 37 3.43 -34.34 18.12
N ALA A 38 2.46 -33.51 18.50
CA ALA A 38 1.62 -32.78 17.56
C ALA A 38 2.41 -31.72 16.77
N ALA A 39 3.35 -31.02 17.42
CA ALA A 39 4.26 -30.09 16.75
C ALA A 39 5.23 -30.83 15.80
N VAL A 40 5.74 -31.99 16.20
CA VAL A 40 6.58 -32.84 15.33
C VAL A 40 5.78 -33.33 14.12
N SER A 41 4.52 -33.76 14.31
CA SER A 41 3.62 -34.16 13.22
C SER A 41 3.33 -33.00 12.25
N SER A 42 3.03 -31.80 12.76
CA SER A 42 2.73 -30.65 11.91
C SER A 42 3.95 -30.16 11.14
N HIS A 43 5.15 -30.25 11.73
CA HIS A 43 6.41 -29.99 11.02
C HIS A 43 6.65 -30.99 9.90
N THR A 44 6.44 -32.29 10.15
CA THR A 44 6.59 -33.31 9.10
C THR A 44 5.57 -33.16 7.97
N ASP A 45 4.34 -32.76 8.29
CA ASP A 45 3.31 -32.48 7.29
C ASP A 45 3.68 -31.25 6.43
N ARG A 46 4.17 -30.19 7.06
CA ARG A 46 4.63 -28.99 6.35
C ARG A 46 5.81 -29.30 5.43
N ASP A 47 6.80 -30.05 5.90
CA ASP A 47 7.98 -30.40 5.10
C ASP A 47 7.61 -31.33 3.92
N ARG A 48 6.62 -32.21 4.10
CA ARG A 48 6.03 -32.98 2.99
C ARG A 48 5.40 -32.06 1.94
N ILE A 49 4.55 -31.11 2.35
CA ILE A 49 3.90 -30.17 1.42
C ILE A 49 4.96 -29.35 0.66
N ILE A 50 5.97 -28.84 1.36
CA ILE A 50 7.08 -28.10 0.76
C ILE A 50 7.83 -28.96 -0.27
N GLY A 51 8.10 -30.23 0.05
CA GLY A 51 8.75 -31.18 -0.86
C GLY A 51 7.96 -31.37 -2.16
N VAL A 52 6.66 -31.65 -2.05
CA VAL A 52 5.78 -31.84 -3.22
C VAL A 52 5.75 -30.59 -4.11
N PHE A 53 5.64 -29.40 -3.53
CA PHE A 53 5.65 -28.17 -4.32
C PHE A 53 7.03 -27.87 -4.92
N ARG A 54 8.13 -28.23 -4.25
CA ARG A 54 9.48 -28.09 -4.83
C ARG A 54 9.67 -28.97 -6.06
N ASP A 55 9.15 -30.20 -6.03
CA ASP A 55 9.14 -31.08 -7.20
C ASP A 55 8.26 -30.49 -8.31
N ALA A 56 7.10 -29.92 -7.95
CA ALA A 56 6.19 -29.27 -8.88
C ALA A 56 6.82 -28.04 -9.57
N LEU A 57 7.67 -27.28 -8.88
CA LEU A 57 8.42 -26.17 -9.45
C LEU A 57 9.43 -26.60 -10.52
N SER A 58 9.88 -27.86 -10.49
CA SER A 58 10.84 -28.40 -11.46
C SER A 58 10.17 -28.90 -12.75
N ARG A 59 8.83 -28.90 -12.82
CA ARG A 59 8.08 -29.30 -14.00
C ARG A 59 7.98 -28.12 -14.98
N THR A 60 8.25 -28.36 -16.27
CA THR A 60 8.20 -27.37 -17.34
C THR A 60 6.81 -27.19 -17.99
N GLU A 61 5.86 -28.07 -17.66
CA GLU A 61 4.50 -28.07 -18.23
C GLU A 61 3.66 -26.86 -17.75
N SER A 62 2.46 -26.61 -18.27
CA SER A 62 1.62 -25.56 -17.68
C SER A 62 1.09 -25.99 -16.29
N PRO A 63 0.86 -25.06 -15.33
CA PRO A 63 0.30 -25.41 -14.02
C PRO A 63 -1.02 -26.18 -14.09
N GLU A 64 -1.78 -25.99 -15.17
CA GLU A 64 -3.07 -26.66 -15.41
C GLU A 64 -2.98 -28.19 -15.38
N VAL A 65 -1.84 -28.74 -15.83
CA VAL A 65 -1.63 -30.18 -15.98
C VAL A 65 -1.41 -30.86 -14.62
N PHE A 66 -0.81 -30.16 -13.65
CA PHE A 66 -0.30 -30.82 -12.44
C PHE A 66 -0.64 -30.15 -11.12
N ALA A 67 -1.07 -28.88 -11.11
CA ALA A 67 -1.24 -28.14 -9.86
C ALA A 67 -2.25 -28.82 -8.92
N LEU A 68 -3.37 -29.32 -9.47
CA LEU A 68 -4.36 -30.05 -8.68
C LEU A 68 -3.78 -31.35 -8.09
N GLN A 69 -3.00 -32.09 -8.89
CA GLN A 69 -2.33 -33.30 -8.43
C GLN A 69 -1.32 -32.99 -7.32
N ALA A 70 -0.57 -31.89 -7.43
CA ALA A 70 0.36 -31.44 -6.41
C ALA A 70 -0.35 -31.15 -5.06
N VAL A 71 -1.53 -30.52 -5.09
CA VAL A 71 -2.34 -30.32 -3.87
C VAL A 71 -2.80 -31.66 -3.29
N GLN A 72 -3.28 -32.58 -4.13
CA GLN A 72 -3.74 -33.91 -3.71
C GLN A 72 -2.63 -34.80 -3.15
N ASP A 73 -1.39 -34.64 -3.63
CA ASP A 73 -0.24 -35.34 -3.09
C ASP A 73 0.28 -34.71 -1.80
N ALA A 74 0.17 -33.38 -1.68
CA ALA A 74 0.56 -32.64 -0.49
C ALA A 74 -0.38 -32.90 0.70
N ILE A 75 -1.70 -32.95 0.46
CA ILE A 75 -2.74 -33.14 1.46
C ILE A 75 -3.27 -34.59 1.35
N LYS A 76 -2.71 -35.53 2.13
CA LYS A 76 -3.21 -36.92 2.18
C LYS A 76 -3.65 -37.32 3.60
N PRO A 77 -4.81 -38.02 3.74
CA PRO A 77 -5.75 -38.42 2.69
C PRO A 77 -6.80 -37.33 2.39
N GLN A 78 -6.67 -36.61 1.26
CA GLN A 78 -7.72 -35.69 0.78
C GLN A 78 -8.88 -36.49 0.17
N LYS A 79 -10.10 -36.26 0.68
CA LYS A 79 -11.33 -36.92 0.18
C LYS A 79 -12.18 -36.03 -0.73
N GLN A 80 -11.90 -34.72 -0.78
CA GLN A 80 -12.73 -33.70 -1.43
C GLN A 80 -11.88 -32.78 -2.31
N THR A 81 -12.44 -32.29 -3.41
CA THR A 81 -11.76 -31.45 -4.40
C THR A 81 -11.46 -30.03 -3.91
N VAL A 82 -12.11 -29.61 -2.81
CA VAL A 82 -11.92 -28.33 -2.14
C VAL A 82 -11.39 -28.63 -0.74
N LEU A 83 -10.33 -27.92 -0.34
CA LEU A 83 -9.70 -28.08 0.97
C LEU A 83 -10.58 -27.56 2.10
N VAL A 84 -10.55 -28.26 3.24
CA VAL A 84 -11.15 -27.79 4.50
C VAL A 84 -10.26 -26.67 5.10
N LEU A 85 -10.79 -25.87 6.03
CA LEU A 85 -10.09 -24.73 6.64
C LEU A 85 -8.69 -25.08 7.16
N GLU A 86 -8.55 -26.16 7.93
CA GLU A 86 -7.26 -26.59 8.49
C GLU A 86 -6.25 -27.02 7.41
N GLU A 87 -6.73 -27.62 6.32
CA GLU A 87 -5.91 -28.05 5.18
C GLU A 87 -5.43 -26.83 4.37
N ASN A 88 -6.32 -25.84 4.14
CA ASN A 88 -5.93 -24.57 3.54
C ASN A 88 -4.89 -23.84 4.39
N GLN A 89 -5.08 -23.77 5.70
CA GLN A 89 -4.13 -23.11 6.60
C GLN A 89 -2.77 -23.80 6.61
N SER A 90 -2.76 -25.13 6.60
CA SER A 90 -1.53 -25.93 6.54
C SER A 90 -0.80 -25.74 5.20
N LEU A 91 -1.54 -25.77 4.09
CA LEU A 91 -1.00 -25.50 2.76
C LEU A 91 -0.44 -24.07 2.69
N GLU A 92 -1.20 -23.06 3.11
CA GLU A 92 -0.79 -21.67 3.10
C GLU A 92 0.53 -21.47 3.87
N ASN A 93 0.61 -21.99 5.09
CA ASN A 93 1.80 -21.88 5.93
C ASN A 93 3.02 -22.56 5.29
N ALA A 94 2.83 -23.69 4.63
CA ALA A 94 3.88 -24.38 3.89
C ALA A 94 4.35 -23.58 2.67
N LEU A 95 3.42 -23.02 1.89
CA LEU A 95 3.73 -22.24 0.69
C LEU A 95 4.38 -20.89 1.02
N ARG A 96 3.93 -20.21 2.08
CA ARG A 96 4.61 -19.02 2.62
C ARG A 96 6.04 -19.35 3.03
N LYS A 97 6.25 -20.49 3.70
CA LYS A 97 7.60 -20.93 4.08
C LYS A 97 8.48 -21.24 2.88
N LEU A 98 7.95 -21.95 1.88
CA LEU A 98 8.66 -22.22 0.63
C LEU A 98 9.02 -20.92 -0.11
N LEU A 99 8.08 -19.98 -0.21
CA LEU A 99 8.33 -18.66 -0.81
C LEU A 99 9.47 -17.92 -0.10
N GLN A 100 9.48 -17.94 1.24
CA GLN A 100 10.55 -17.34 2.04
C GLN A 100 11.91 -18.01 1.79
N GLU A 101 11.95 -19.34 1.66
CA GLU A 101 13.18 -20.08 1.34
C GLU A 101 13.70 -19.70 -0.05
N LEU A 102 12.83 -19.66 -1.06
CA LEU A 102 13.20 -19.27 -2.42
C LEU A 102 13.73 -17.83 -2.48
N ALA A 103 13.06 -16.88 -1.80
CA ALA A 103 13.52 -15.50 -1.73
C ALA A 103 14.87 -15.39 -0.99
N SER A 104 15.06 -16.16 0.08
CA SER A 104 16.34 -16.20 0.81
C SER A 104 17.48 -16.73 -0.07
N SER A 105 17.23 -17.79 -0.85
CA SER A 105 18.22 -18.33 -1.81
C SER A 105 18.55 -17.33 -2.92
N ALA A 106 17.55 -16.58 -3.41
CA ALA A 106 17.77 -15.51 -4.37
C ALA A 106 18.73 -14.44 -3.84
N VAL A 107 18.46 -13.95 -2.63
CA VAL A 107 19.30 -12.93 -1.96
C VAL A 107 20.72 -13.46 -1.72
N GLN A 108 20.87 -14.70 -1.25
CA GLN A 108 22.18 -15.32 -1.02
C GLN A 108 22.98 -15.49 -2.32
N SER A 109 22.32 -15.72 -3.45
CA SER A 109 22.95 -15.79 -4.76
C SER A 109 23.28 -14.42 -5.39
N GLY A 110 22.90 -13.32 -4.72
CA GLY A 110 23.08 -11.95 -5.23
C GLY A 110 22.24 -11.62 -6.46
N ARG A 111 21.22 -12.45 -6.78
CA ARG A 111 20.32 -12.23 -7.92
C ARG A 111 19.07 -11.47 -7.48
N ARG A 112 18.44 -10.80 -8.45
CA ARG A 112 17.10 -10.20 -8.29
C ARG A 112 16.08 -11.29 -7.97
N ILE A 113 15.18 -11.02 -7.03
CA ILE A 113 14.25 -12.03 -6.49
C ILE A 113 13.42 -12.69 -7.61
N MET A 114 12.87 -11.89 -8.52
CA MET A 114 12.06 -12.36 -9.65
C MET A 114 12.86 -12.90 -10.85
N GLN A 115 14.20 -12.91 -10.77
CA GLN A 115 15.09 -13.43 -11.83
C GLN A 115 15.98 -14.57 -11.32
N TYR A 116 15.75 -15.02 -10.08
CA TYR A 116 16.45 -16.14 -9.48
C TYR A 116 16.16 -17.43 -10.25
N GLY A 117 17.20 -18.25 -10.49
CA GLY A 117 17.07 -19.52 -11.22
C GLY A 117 17.07 -19.40 -12.75
N ASN A 118 17.08 -18.20 -13.32
CA ASN A 118 17.01 -18.03 -14.78
C ASN A 118 18.30 -18.53 -15.47
N ASN A 119 18.19 -19.67 -16.17
CA ASN A 119 19.23 -20.28 -17.02
C ASN A 119 18.86 -20.23 -18.52
N GLY A 120 17.87 -19.42 -18.91
CA GLY A 120 17.30 -19.37 -20.26
C GLY A 120 15.84 -19.77 -20.23
N GLU A 121 14.97 -18.86 -20.69
CA GLU A 121 13.50 -18.94 -20.71
C GLU A 121 12.81 -19.06 -19.33
N ASN A 122 12.41 -17.91 -18.76
CA ASN A 122 11.26 -17.68 -17.88
C ASN A 122 10.93 -18.66 -16.71
N ASP A 123 11.86 -19.48 -16.23
CA ASP A 123 11.64 -20.39 -15.10
C ASP A 123 12.15 -19.81 -13.76
N CYS A 124 11.69 -18.61 -13.38
CA CYS A 124 11.93 -18.17 -12.00
C CYS A 124 11.08 -19.01 -11.03
N PRO A 125 11.66 -19.70 -10.03
CA PRO A 125 10.88 -20.55 -9.12
C PRO A 125 9.81 -19.78 -8.35
N ILE A 126 10.02 -18.47 -8.11
CA ILE A 126 9.07 -17.61 -7.40
C ILE A 126 7.88 -17.27 -8.31
N THR A 127 8.12 -16.84 -9.56
CA THR A 127 7.01 -16.59 -10.51
C THR A 127 6.23 -17.87 -10.76
N ARG A 128 6.94 -18.99 -10.86
CA ARG A 128 6.36 -20.32 -11.05
C ARG A 128 5.48 -20.74 -9.88
N LEU A 129 5.93 -20.52 -8.65
CA LEU A 129 5.13 -20.78 -7.45
C LEU A 129 3.85 -19.93 -7.46
N LEU A 130 3.97 -18.63 -7.74
CA LEU A 130 2.83 -17.71 -7.82
C LEU A 130 1.85 -18.13 -8.91
N ASP A 131 2.32 -18.55 -10.09
CA ASP A 131 1.46 -19.03 -11.18
C ASP A 131 0.69 -20.30 -10.81
N ILE A 132 1.33 -21.25 -10.11
CA ILE A 132 0.66 -22.46 -9.60
C ILE A 132 -0.44 -22.08 -8.61
N VAL A 133 -0.12 -21.22 -7.64
CA VAL A 133 -1.09 -20.82 -6.60
C VAL A 133 -2.22 -20.00 -7.20
N LEU A 134 -1.92 -19.08 -8.11
CA LEU A 134 -2.92 -18.28 -8.82
C LEU A 134 -3.90 -19.18 -9.57
N TYR A 135 -3.40 -20.18 -10.30
CA TYR A 135 -4.24 -21.16 -10.98
C TYR A 135 -5.14 -21.93 -9.99
N LEU A 136 -4.57 -22.42 -8.89
CA LEU A 136 -5.33 -23.14 -7.86
C LEU A 136 -6.44 -22.28 -7.23
N CYS A 137 -6.13 -21.01 -6.94
CA CYS A 137 -7.07 -20.02 -6.44
C CYS A 137 -8.20 -19.76 -7.45
N GLU A 138 -7.84 -19.53 -8.71
CA GLU A 138 -8.80 -19.24 -9.79
C GLU A 138 -9.78 -20.40 -10.02
N ARG A 139 -9.30 -21.64 -9.92
CA ARG A 139 -10.12 -22.84 -10.07
C ARG A 139 -10.87 -23.24 -8.79
N GLY A 140 -10.68 -22.51 -7.70
CA GLY A 140 -11.33 -22.76 -6.42
C GLY A 140 -10.86 -24.02 -5.69
N HIS A 141 -9.68 -24.54 -6.01
CA HIS A 141 -9.09 -25.69 -5.33
C HIS A 141 -8.51 -25.33 -3.96
N VAL A 142 -8.06 -24.07 -3.83
CA VAL A 142 -7.55 -23.48 -2.59
C VAL A 142 -8.23 -22.13 -2.35
N GLU A 143 -8.08 -21.57 -1.15
CA GLU A 143 -8.65 -20.26 -0.83
C GLU A 143 -8.12 -19.15 -1.76
N GLY A 144 -9.03 -18.38 -2.36
CA GLY A 144 -8.69 -17.32 -3.32
C GLY A 144 -7.82 -16.19 -2.73
N GLY A 145 -7.83 -16.01 -1.41
CA GLY A 145 -6.98 -15.03 -0.71
C GLY A 145 -5.49 -15.40 -0.67
N MET A 146 -5.15 -16.69 -0.86
CA MET A 146 -3.80 -17.20 -0.67
C MET A 146 -2.78 -16.52 -1.58
N VAL A 147 -3.09 -16.32 -2.87
CA VAL A 147 -2.19 -15.65 -3.81
C VAL A 147 -1.89 -14.21 -3.40
N PHE A 148 -2.89 -13.47 -2.92
CA PHE A 148 -2.71 -12.08 -2.45
C PHE A 148 -1.81 -12.02 -1.24
N GLN A 149 -1.95 -13.00 -0.36
CA GLN A 149 -1.17 -13.10 0.85
C GLN A 149 0.30 -13.43 0.57
N LEU A 150 0.57 -14.31 -0.41
CA LEU A 150 1.93 -14.57 -0.90
C LEU A 150 2.55 -13.35 -1.58
N LEU A 151 1.76 -12.57 -2.33
CA LEU A 151 2.22 -11.32 -2.93
C LEU A 151 2.55 -10.27 -1.86
N GLU A 152 1.72 -10.14 -0.83
CA GLU A 152 1.99 -9.26 0.32
C GLU A 152 3.32 -9.64 0.99
N ASP A 153 3.48 -10.91 1.39
CA ASP A 153 4.69 -11.42 2.02
C ASP A 153 5.93 -11.20 1.14
N LEU A 154 5.83 -11.46 -0.18
CA LEU A 154 6.90 -11.26 -1.14
C LEU A 154 7.33 -9.80 -1.23
N THR A 155 6.37 -8.87 -1.31
CA THR A 155 6.70 -7.43 -1.35
C THR A 155 7.32 -6.95 -0.05
N GLU A 156 6.89 -7.46 1.11
CA GLU A 156 7.41 -7.07 2.42
C GLU A 156 8.88 -7.50 2.61
N MET A 157 9.23 -8.71 2.16
CA MET A 157 10.61 -9.21 2.28
C MET A 157 11.54 -8.78 1.12
N SER A 158 11.02 -8.07 0.12
CA SER A 158 11.79 -7.62 -1.05
C SER A 158 12.36 -6.21 -0.87
N THR A 159 13.48 -5.90 -1.55
CA THR A 159 13.96 -4.51 -1.62
C THR A 159 13.08 -3.65 -2.53
N ILE A 160 13.14 -2.31 -2.44
CA ILE A 160 12.40 -1.42 -3.38
C ILE A 160 12.76 -1.70 -4.84
N LYS A 161 14.03 -2.02 -5.09
CA LYS A 161 14.53 -2.38 -6.41
C LYS A 161 13.83 -3.63 -6.94
N ASP A 162 13.73 -4.70 -6.15
CA ASP A 162 13.03 -5.94 -6.51
C ASP A 162 11.51 -5.76 -6.58
N CYS A 163 10.93 -4.89 -5.74
CA CYS A 163 9.49 -4.62 -5.74
C CYS A 163 8.99 -4.10 -7.10
N LYS A 164 9.84 -3.47 -7.92
CA LYS A 164 9.48 -3.05 -9.29
C LYS A 164 9.21 -4.26 -10.19
N ASP A 165 9.96 -5.35 -10.03
CA ASP A 165 9.78 -6.59 -10.79
C ASP A 165 8.58 -7.38 -10.25
N VAL A 166 8.44 -7.45 -8.93
CA VAL A 166 7.28 -8.08 -8.27
C VAL A 166 5.98 -7.38 -8.70
N PHE A 167 5.97 -6.05 -8.74
CA PHE A 167 4.80 -5.29 -9.18
C PHE A 167 4.53 -5.46 -10.67
N GLY A 168 5.57 -5.58 -11.51
CA GLY A 168 5.41 -5.93 -12.91
C GLY A 168 4.71 -7.29 -13.10
N TYR A 169 4.99 -8.28 -12.24
CA TYR A 169 4.23 -9.53 -12.23
C TYR A 169 2.76 -9.31 -11.84
N ILE A 170 2.49 -8.52 -10.80
CA ILE A 170 1.12 -8.19 -10.36
C ILE A 170 0.31 -7.54 -11.50
N GLU A 171 0.88 -6.54 -12.18
CA GLU A 171 0.25 -5.90 -13.33
C GLU A 171 -0.02 -6.91 -14.45
N SER A 172 0.93 -7.81 -14.74
CA SER A 172 0.75 -8.84 -15.79
C SER A 172 -0.38 -9.84 -15.50
N LYS A 173 -0.80 -9.97 -14.24
CA LYS A 173 -1.87 -10.88 -13.79
C LYS A 173 -3.15 -10.15 -13.37
N GLN A 174 -3.24 -8.85 -13.60
CA GLN A 174 -4.36 -8.02 -13.13
C GLN A 174 -5.73 -8.55 -13.57
N ASP A 175 -5.84 -9.05 -14.80
CA ASP A 175 -7.10 -9.55 -15.37
C ASP A 175 -7.59 -10.81 -14.64
N VAL A 176 -6.67 -11.63 -14.14
CA VAL A 176 -7.00 -12.83 -13.36
C VAL A 176 -7.29 -12.46 -11.92
N LEU A 177 -6.43 -11.65 -11.30
CA LEU A 177 -6.60 -11.19 -9.91
C LEU A 177 -7.88 -10.36 -9.71
N GLY A 178 -8.34 -9.66 -10.75
CA GLY A 178 -9.55 -8.83 -10.74
C GLY A 178 -10.85 -9.61 -10.94
N LYS A 179 -10.80 -10.91 -11.25
CA LYS A 179 -12.01 -11.75 -11.35
C LYS A 179 -12.76 -11.79 -10.03
N GLN A 180 -14.10 -11.81 -10.06
CA GLN A 180 -14.92 -11.67 -8.86
C GLN A 180 -14.61 -12.71 -7.79
N GLU A 181 -14.27 -13.93 -8.19
CA GLU A 181 -13.94 -15.05 -7.32
C GLU A 181 -12.71 -14.77 -6.46
N LEU A 182 -11.72 -14.06 -7.01
CA LEU A 182 -10.46 -13.70 -6.35
C LEU A 182 -10.54 -12.33 -5.68
N PHE A 183 -11.05 -11.33 -6.41
CA PHE A 183 -11.13 -9.95 -5.97
C PHE A 183 -11.84 -9.81 -4.62
N GLY A 184 -12.98 -10.50 -4.44
CA GLY A 184 -13.74 -10.44 -3.19
C GLY A 184 -12.96 -10.93 -1.96
N ARG A 185 -12.00 -11.84 -2.16
CA ARG A 185 -11.15 -12.40 -1.09
C ARG A 185 -9.87 -11.60 -0.88
N GLY A 186 -9.31 -11.03 -1.94
CA GLY A 186 -7.98 -10.43 -1.94
C GLY A 186 -7.91 -8.90 -1.92
N LYS A 187 -9.00 -8.19 -2.23
CA LYS A 187 -8.95 -6.75 -2.48
C LYS A 187 -8.35 -5.92 -1.34
N LEU A 188 -8.68 -6.24 -0.09
CA LEU A 188 -8.14 -5.49 1.06
C LEU A 188 -6.66 -5.75 1.29
N VAL A 189 -6.20 -6.97 1.00
CA VAL A 189 -4.77 -7.32 1.05
C VAL A 189 -4.05 -6.55 -0.04
N MET A 190 -4.53 -6.60 -1.28
CA MET A 190 -3.92 -5.84 -2.39
C MET A 190 -3.86 -4.33 -2.12
N LEU A 191 -4.94 -3.74 -1.59
CA LEU A 191 -4.94 -2.31 -1.22
C LEU A 191 -3.87 -2.00 -0.18
N ARG A 192 -3.77 -2.84 0.87
CA ARG A 192 -2.77 -2.68 1.93
C ARG A 192 -1.35 -2.82 1.36
N THR A 193 -1.11 -3.83 0.54
CA THR A 193 0.18 -4.07 -0.11
C THR A 193 0.61 -2.86 -0.96
N CYS A 194 -0.29 -2.33 -1.79
CA CYS A 194 -0.01 -1.14 -2.60
C CYS A 194 0.26 0.09 -1.74
N ASN A 195 -0.56 0.34 -0.71
CA ASN A 195 -0.36 1.46 0.21
C ASN A 195 0.96 1.33 1.01
N GLN A 196 1.36 0.12 1.40
CA GLN A 196 2.63 -0.13 2.06
C GLN A 196 3.82 0.11 1.12
N LEU A 197 3.73 -0.30 -0.15
CA LEU A 197 4.72 0.05 -1.16
C LEU A 197 4.84 1.56 -1.31
N LEU A 198 3.74 2.28 -1.52
CA LEU A 198 3.73 3.75 -1.65
C LEU A 198 4.39 4.46 -0.45
N ARG A 199 4.26 3.93 0.77
CA ARG A 199 4.92 4.47 1.97
C ARG A 199 6.42 4.24 2.00
N ARG A 200 6.92 3.17 1.36
CA ARG A 200 8.35 2.83 1.30
C ARG A 200 9.09 3.56 0.18
N LEU A 201 8.37 4.07 -0.82
CA LEU A 201 8.96 4.73 -1.99
C LEU A 201 9.38 6.17 -1.69
N SER A 202 10.50 6.58 -2.31
CA SER A 202 10.91 7.97 -2.28
C SER A 202 9.99 8.79 -3.18
N LYS A 203 9.28 9.76 -2.60
CA LYS A 203 8.41 10.69 -3.34
C LYS A 203 9.16 11.57 -4.35
N ALA A 204 10.49 11.64 -4.28
CA ALA A 204 11.32 12.39 -5.23
C ALA A 204 11.96 11.49 -6.30
N ASN A 205 12.33 10.25 -5.96
CA ASN A 205 13.14 9.40 -6.86
C ASN A 205 12.35 8.27 -7.52
N ASP A 206 11.22 7.84 -6.96
CA ASP A 206 10.46 6.66 -7.43
C ASP A 206 9.09 7.04 -8.02
N VAL A 207 9.01 8.22 -8.62
CA VAL A 207 7.73 8.87 -8.98
C VAL A 207 6.99 8.10 -10.07
N VAL A 208 7.72 7.60 -11.06
CA VAL A 208 7.17 6.72 -12.11
C VAL A 208 6.59 5.45 -11.50
N PHE A 209 7.24 4.88 -10.49
CA PHE A 209 6.74 3.66 -9.85
C PHE A 209 5.53 3.95 -8.95
N CYS A 210 5.51 5.06 -8.22
CA CYS A 210 4.32 5.53 -7.53
C CYS A 210 3.13 5.70 -8.49
N GLY A 211 3.35 6.32 -9.65
CA GLY A 211 2.33 6.51 -10.69
C GLY A 211 1.76 5.18 -11.20
N ARG A 212 2.61 4.18 -11.45
CA ARG A 212 2.18 2.83 -11.82
C ARG A 212 1.29 2.19 -10.77
N ILE A 213 1.67 2.28 -9.49
CA ILE A 213 0.87 1.72 -8.39
C ILE A 213 -0.50 2.40 -8.29
N ILE A 214 -0.54 3.73 -8.40
CA ILE A 214 -1.80 4.49 -8.35
C ILE A 214 -2.69 4.15 -9.54
N MET A 215 -2.12 4.06 -10.75
CA MET A 215 -2.85 3.70 -11.96
C MET A 215 -3.41 2.27 -11.89
N PHE A 216 -2.62 1.33 -11.37
CA PHE A 216 -3.08 -0.01 -11.07
C PHE A 216 -4.23 -0.02 -10.06
N LEU A 217 -4.13 0.72 -8.94
CA LEU A 217 -5.21 0.82 -7.96
C LEU A 217 -6.50 1.39 -8.56
N ALA A 218 -6.39 2.42 -9.41
CA ALA A 218 -7.54 3.01 -10.08
C ALA A 218 -8.22 2.04 -11.07
N HIS A 219 -7.46 1.16 -11.71
CA HIS A 219 -7.99 0.15 -12.63
C HIS A 219 -8.53 -1.09 -11.91
N PHE A 220 -7.80 -1.58 -10.90
CA PHE A 220 -8.10 -2.80 -10.17
C PHE A 220 -9.32 -2.67 -9.26
N PHE A 221 -9.63 -1.46 -8.78
CA PHE A 221 -10.81 -1.20 -7.97
C PHE A 221 -11.89 -0.48 -8.80
N PRO A 222 -13.02 -1.14 -9.13
CA PRO A 222 -14.15 -0.49 -9.79
C PRO A 222 -14.61 0.75 -9.02
N LEU A 223 -15.07 1.80 -9.71
CA LEU A 223 -15.56 3.04 -9.07
C LEU A 223 -16.73 2.82 -8.10
N SER A 224 -17.44 1.70 -8.22
CA SER A 224 -18.50 1.29 -7.30
C SER A 224 -17.98 0.71 -5.98
N GLU A 225 -16.70 0.38 -5.88
CA GLU A 225 -16.11 -0.20 -4.68
C GLU A 225 -15.93 0.85 -3.60
N ARG A 226 -16.49 0.56 -2.42
CA ARG A 226 -16.41 1.44 -1.26
C ARG A 226 -14.95 1.78 -0.88
N SER A 227 -14.04 0.83 -1.09
CA SER A 227 -12.60 1.00 -0.81
C SER A 227 -11.88 1.95 -1.78
N ALA A 228 -12.47 2.24 -2.94
CA ALA A 228 -11.94 3.22 -3.90
C ALA A 228 -12.41 4.65 -3.61
N LEU A 229 -13.33 4.82 -2.67
CA LEU A 229 -13.99 6.10 -2.40
C LEU A 229 -13.48 6.74 -1.11
N ASN A 230 -13.11 8.02 -1.17
CA ASN A 230 -12.85 8.83 0.02
C ASN A 230 -14.17 9.29 0.68
N ILE A 231 -14.95 8.34 1.21
CA ILE A 231 -16.29 8.62 1.77
C ILE A 231 -16.22 9.55 3.00
N LYS A 232 -15.09 9.55 3.69
CA LYS A 232 -14.88 10.45 4.84
C LYS A 232 -14.52 11.87 4.40
N GLY A 233 -14.22 12.10 3.12
CA GLY A 233 -13.78 13.40 2.60
C GLY A 233 -12.53 13.93 3.29
N VAL A 234 -11.65 13.04 3.76
CA VAL A 234 -10.44 13.43 4.49
C VAL A 234 -9.39 13.86 3.47
N PHE A 235 -8.92 15.10 3.60
CA PHE A 235 -7.85 15.64 2.77
C PHE A 235 -6.50 15.15 3.25
N ASN A 236 -5.56 14.96 2.31
CA ASN A 236 -4.20 14.57 2.64
C ASN A 236 -3.37 15.77 3.12
N THR A 237 -3.50 16.13 4.40
CA THR A 237 -2.73 17.23 5.00
C THR A 237 -1.26 16.90 5.28
N SER A 238 -0.82 15.67 5.04
CA SER A 238 0.58 15.26 5.29
C SER A 238 1.55 15.76 4.21
N ASN A 239 1.06 16.16 3.04
CA ASN A 239 1.90 16.71 1.97
C ASN A 239 2.12 18.22 2.17
N GLU A 240 2.80 18.57 3.25
CA GLU A 240 3.08 19.96 3.58
C GLU A 240 4.07 20.60 2.58
N THR A 241 3.70 21.76 2.07
CA THR A 241 4.58 22.61 1.26
C THR A 241 5.39 23.48 2.20
N LYS A 242 6.70 23.26 2.25
CA LYS A 242 7.61 24.03 3.11
C LYS A 242 8.10 25.25 2.35
N TYR A 243 8.01 26.42 2.96
CA TYR A 243 8.48 27.68 2.40
C TYR A 243 9.11 28.54 3.49
N GLU A 244 9.89 29.55 3.09
CA GLU A 244 10.67 30.41 3.97
C GLU A 244 9.75 31.32 4.79
N LYS A 245 10.00 31.43 6.10
CA LYS A 245 9.17 32.26 7.00
C LYS A 245 9.80 33.60 7.34
N ASP A 246 11.09 33.75 7.12
CA ASP A 246 11.85 34.96 7.45
C ASP A 246 12.69 35.39 6.26
N ALA A 247 12.81 36.71 6.07
CA ALA A 247 13.64 37.26 5.02
C ALA A 247 15.10 37.05 5.39
N THR A 248 15.91 36.56 4.45
CA THR A 248 17.37 36.62 4.57
C THR A 248 17.89 37.88 3.91
N ASP A 249 18.97 38.44 4.43
CA ASP A 249 19.53 39.76 4.05
C ASP A 249 19.96 39.87 2.56
N GLU A 250 19.92 38.78 1.80
CA GLU A 250 20.29 38.71 0.38
C GLU A 250 19.10 38.74 -0.60
N ILE A 251 17.86 38.92 -0.13
CA ILE A 251 16.66 38.81 -0.97
C ILE A 251 16.25 40.18 -1.56
N SER A 252 16.30 40.32 -2.89
CA SER A 252 15.79 41.49 -3.63
C SER A 252 14.28 41.41 -3.96
N VAL A 253 13.57 40.42 -3.42
CA VAL A 253 12.16 40.12 -3.72
C VAL A 253 11.25 40.70 -2.63
N ASP A 254 10.04 41.10 -3.00
CA ASP A 254 8.98 41.43 -2.03
C ASP A 254 8.61 40.18 -1.21
N PHE A 255 9.22 40.08 -0.04
CA PHE A 255 9.03 38.95 0.87
C PHE A 255 7.62 38.91 1.48
N ASN A 256 6.91 40.06 1.54
CA ASN A 256 5.53 40.08 2.00
C ASN A 256 4.62 39.41 0.97
N PHE A 257 4.79 39.73 -0.31
CA PHE A 257 4.08 39.06 -1.38
C PHE A 257 4.37 37.55 -1.41
N TYR A 258 5.64 37.16 -1.30
CA TYR A 258 6.04 35.75 -1.22
C TYR A 258 5.33 35.01 -0.07
N LYS A 259 5.28 35.62 1.13
CA LYS A 259 4.55 35.06 2.28
C LYS A 259 3.05 34.91 2.01
N THR A 260 2.42 35.95 1.44
CA THR A 260 0.99 35.95 1.13
C THR A 260 0.64 34.88 0.10
N LEU A 261 1.46 34.73 -0.95
CA LEU A 261 1.28 33.69 -1.96
C LEU A 261 1.34 32.29 -1.32
N TRP A 262 2.41 31.98 -0.58
CA TRP A 262 2.60 30.65 -0.02
C TRP A 262 1.68 30.34 1.16
N SER A 263 1.13 31.35 1.85
CA SER A 263 0.10 31.11 2.88
C SER A 263 -1.22 30.58 2.30
N LEU A 264 -1.52 30.84 1.02
CA LEU A 264 -2.70 30.27 0.36
C LEU A 264 -2.66 28.74 0.32
N GLN A 265 -1.47 28.15 0.31
CA GLN A 265 -1.28 26.71 0.22
C GLN A 265 -1.87 25.94 1.42
N GLU A 266 -1.86 26.55 2.62
CA GLU A 266 -2.54 25.95 3.80
C GLU A 266 -4.04 25.80 3.52
N HIS A 267 -4.65 26.82 2.91
CA HIS A 267 -6.08 26.83 2.61
C HIS A 267 -6.45 25.82 1.51
N PHE A 268 -5.61 25.70 0.49
CA PHE A 268 -5.77 24.74 -0.60
C PHE A 268 -5.57 23.29 -0.14
N SER A 269 -4.68 23.05 0.82
CA SER A 269 -4.44 21.70 1.37
C SER A 269 -5.62 21.13 2.18
N ASN A 270 -6.47 22.01 2.74
CA ASN A 270 -7.66 21.63 3.47
C ASN A 270 -8.80 22.67 3.33
N PRO A 271 -9.51 22.65 2.19
CA PRO A 271 -10.62 23.55 1.91
C PRO A 271 -11.75 23.42 2.95
N ALA A 272 -12.01 22.22 3.46
CA ALA A 272 -13.07 21.97 4.44
C ALA A 272 -12.83 22.75 5.75
N LEU A 273 -11.60 22.73 6.28
CA LEU A 273 -11.25 23.52 7.48
C LEU A 273 -11.30 25.02 7.23
N THR A 274 -10.96 25.46 6.01
CA THR A 274 -11.02 26.88 5.64
C THR A 274 -12.46 27.36 5.53
N ALA A 275 -13.34 26.60 4.87
CA ALA A 275 -14.75 26.94 4.72
C ALA A 275 -15.52 26.91 6.04
N ALA A 276 -15.15 26.05 6.98
CA ALA A 276 -15.81 25.94 8.29
C ALA A 276 -15.50 27.11 9.25
N ASN A 277 -14.43 27.89 9.00
CA ASN A 277 -14.00 28.96 9.89
C ASN A 277 -14.05 30.32 9.16
N LEU A 278 -15.01 31.16 9.56
CA LEU A 278 -15.25 32.45 8.92
C LEU A 278 -14.01 33.36 8.89
N THR A 279 -13.22 33.38 9.96
CA THR A 279 -12.00 34.20 10.03
C THR A 279 -10.92 33.67 9.09
N LYS A 280 -10.75 32.34 9.00
CA LYS A 280 -9.82 31.73 8.03
C LYS A 280 -10.27 31.99 6.59
N TRP A 281 -11.56 31.88 6.31
CA TRP A 281 -12.13 32.16 4.99
C TRP A 281 -11.94 33.62 4.57
N GLN A 282 -12.23 34.57 5.47
CA GLN A 282 -12.04 36.00 5.21
C GLN A 282 -10.57 36.34 4.95
N LYS A 283 -9.65 35.75 5.74
CA LYS A 283 -8.21 35.90 5.52
C LYS A 283 -7.80 35.34 4.15
N PHE A 284 -8.21 34.11 3.84
CA PHE A 284 -7.96 33.48 2.54
C PHE A 284 -8.45 34.35 1.38
N ALA A 285 -9.70 34.85 1.45
CA ALA A 285 -10.25 35.71 0.40
C ALA A 285 -9.46 37.01 0.22
N SER A 286 -9.05 37.65 1.33
CA SER A 286 -8.21 38.84 1.30
C SER A 286 -6.84 38.56 0.67
N ASP A 287 -6.16 37.51 1.13
CA ASP A 287 -4.83 37.12 0.64
C ASP A 287 -4.89 36.72 -0.84
N LEU A 288 -5.94 36.02 -1.27
CA LEU A 288 -6.17 35.64 -2.67
C LEU A 288 -6.38 36.88 -3.55
N MET A 289 -7.17 37.85 -3.10
CA MET A 289 -7.39 39.10 -3.84
C MET A 289 -6.10 39.89 -4.03
N VAL A 290 -5.23 39.92 -3.02
CA VAL A 290 -3.89 40.53 -3.15
C VAL A 290 -3.08 39.81 -4.22
N VAL A 291 -3.03 38.48 -4.21
CA VAL A 291 -2.30 37.68 -5.21
C VAL A 291 -2.82 37.93 -6.63
N LEU A 292 -4.14 37.86 -6.83
CA LEU A 292 -4.75 38.09 -8.12
C LEU A 292 -4.52 39.51 -8.63
N SER A 293 -4.65 40.53 -7.77
CA SER A 293 -4.41 41.92 -8.14
C SER A 293 -2.95 42.17 -8.56
N THR A 294 -1.99 41.55 -7.87
CA THR A 294 -0.56 41.63 -8.24
C THR A 294 -0.29 40.96 -9.59
N PHE A 295 -0.92 39.81 -9.85
CA PHE A 295 -0.82 39.11 -11.13
C PHE A 295 -1.46 39.91 -12.28
N GLU A 296 -2.62 40.51 -12.06
CA GLU A 296 -3.25 41.40 -13.05
C GLU A 296 -2.41 42.65 -13.35
N ALA A 297 -1.70 43.18 -12.36
CA ALA A 297 -0.82 44.33 -12.53
C ALA A 297 0.49 44.01 -13.29
N GLN A 298 0.85 42.74 -13.42
CA GLN A 298 2.05 42.27 -14.13
C GLN A 298 1.70 41.22 -15.20
N PRO A 299 0.96 41.58 -16.27
CA PRO A 299 0.61 40.65 -17.34
C PRO A 299 1.86 40.21 -18.11
N LEU A 300 1.94 38.93 -18.46
CA LEU A 300 3.00 38.38 -19.29
C LEU A 300 2.97 38.97 -20.69
N SER A 301 4.15 39.20 -21.30
CA SER A 301 4.24 39.62 -22.70
C SER A 301 4.27 38.40 -23.62
N ASP A 302 3.66 38.50 -24.81
CA ASP A 302 3.58 37.40 -25.78
C ASP A 302 4.95 36.88 -26.28
N ASP A 303 6.05 37.60 -26.03
CA ASP A 303 7.40 37.19 -26.45
C ASP A 303 8.04 36.14 -25.51
N ASP A 304 7.48 35.94 -24.32
CA ASP A 304 8.00 35.01 -23.30
C ASP A 304 7.68 33.53 -23.60
N GLY A 305 6.83 33.23 -24.60
CA GLY A 305 6.39 31.87 -24.95
C GLY A 305 7.35 31.05 -25.84
N LYS A 306 8.47 31.62 -26.27
CA LYS A 306 9.38 31.00 -27.26
C LYS A 306 10.48 30.10 -26.68
N LEU A 307 10.61 29.99 -25.35
CA LEU A 307 11.77 29.31 -24.74
C LEU A 307 11.64 27.79 -24.54
N ASN A 308 10.48 27.17 -24.84
CA ASN A 308 10.21 25.79 -24.40
C ASN A 308 10.38 24.68 -25.46
N ASN A 309 10.96 24.96 -26.62
CA ASN A 309 11.35 23.89 -27.55
C ASN A 309 12.74 23.35 -27.19
N LEU A 310 12.80 22.57 -26.10
CA LEU A 310 13.92 21.70 -25.80
C LEU A 310 13.45 20.25 -25.88
N ASP A 311 13.34 19.76 -27.11
CA ASP A 311 13.25 18.33 -27.41
C ASP A 311 14.61 17.68 -27.14
N GLN A 312 14.88 17.30 -25.88
CA GLN A 312 15.77 16.21 -25.44
C GLN A 312 16.18 16.41 -23.99
N GLU A 313 15.76 15.50 -23.11
CA GLU A 313 16.60 14.88 -22.07
C GLU A 313 15.74 13.87 -21.27
N GLU A 314 16.00 12.57 -21.46
CA GLU A 314 15.42 11.49 -20.64
C GLU A 314 15.86 11.57 -19.15
N ASP A 315 16.78 12.49 -18.83
CA ASP A 315 17.29 12.79 -17.48
C ASP A 315 16.88 14.18 -16.96
N ALA A 316 15.89 14.83 -17.57
CA ALA A 316 15.35 16.07 -17.01
C ALA A 316 14.82 15.77 -15.60
N ALA A 317 15.43 16.38 -14.58
CA ALA A 317 15.00 16.29 -13.20
C ALA A 317 13.62 16.95 -13.06
N PHE A 318 12.55 16.19 -13.33
CA PHE A 318 11.19 16.66 -13.18
C PHE A 318 10.95 17.03 -11.72
N ASN A 319 10.79 18.32 -11.46
CA ASN A 319 10.45 18.79 -10.13
C ASN A 319 8.95 18.63 -9.92
N ILE A 320 8.56 17.59 -9.20
CA ILE A 320 7.14 17.25 -8.98
C ILE A 320 6.52 18.08 -7.86
N LYS A 321 7.35 18.81 -7.10
CA LYS A 321 6.91 19.74 -6.07
C LYS A 321 7.19 21.17 -6.49
N TYR A 322 6.34 22.06 -5.99
CA TYR A 322 6.60 23.49 -6.05
C TYR A 322 8.00 23.79 -5.53
N LEU A 323 8.77 24.51 -6.35
CA LEU A 323 9.96 25.18 -5.89
C LEU A 323 9.49 26.39 -5.08
N THR A 324 9.86 26.43 -3.81
CA THR A 324 9.34 27.42 -2.86
C THR A 324 10.42 28.42 -2.45
N SER A 325 11.57 28.48 -3.13
CA SER A 325 12.65 29.39 -2.71
C SER A 325 12.29 30.83 -3.02
N SER A 326 12.47 31.72 -2.03
CA SER A 326 12.25 33.16 -2.22
C SER A 326 13.15 33.76 -3.30
N LYS A 327 14.34 33.17 -3.53
CA LYS A 327 15.30 33.57 -4.57
C LYS A 327 14.81 33.25 -5.99
N LEU A 328 13.94 32.25 -6.15
CA LEU A 328 13.38 31.84 -7.44
C LEU A 328 12.08 32.56 -7.78
N MET A 329 11.47 33.25 -6.81
CA MET A 329 10.18 33.91 -6.94
C MET A 329 10.09 34.84 -8.15
N GLY A 330 11.14 35.62 -8.46
CA GLY A 330 11.14 36.52 -9.62
C GLY A 330 11.08 35.79 -10.97
N LEU A 331 11.54 34.53 -11.02
CA LEU A 331 11.47 33.65 -12.20
C LEU A 331 10.15 32.87 -12.21
N GLU A 332 9.71 32.40 -11.04
CA GLU A 332 8.53 31.56 -10.90
C GLU A 332 7.21 32.31 -11.01
N VAL A 333 7.12 33.59 -10.63
CA VAL A 333 5.87 34.38 -10.78
C VAL A 333 5.37 34.34 -12.24
N ARG A 334 6.28 34.24 -13.21
CA ARG A 334 5.92 34.07 -14.63
C ARG A 334 5.33 32.71 -14.95
N LEU A 335 5.87 31.64 -14.35
CA LEU A 335 5.35 30.27 -14.46
C LEU A 335 4.04 30.10 -13.69
N PHE A 336 3.92 30.70 -12.50
CA PHE A 336 2.70 30.67 -11.69
C PHE A 336 1.55 31.32 -12.41
N TYR A 337 1.73 32.44 -13.13
CA TYR A 337 0.65 33.05 -13.90
C TYR A 337 0.06 32.11 -14.96
N GLN A 338 0.90 31.32 -15.65
CA GLN A 338 0.45 30.31 -16.62
C GLN A 338 -0.18 29.08 -15.96
N MET A 339 0.31 28.70 -14.78
CA MET A 339 -0.08 27.48 -14.10
C MET A 339 -1.19 27.69 -13.07
N PHE A 340 -1.50 28.93 -12.64
CA PHE A 340 -2.48 29.23 -11.60
C PHE A 340 -3.90 28.72 -11.90
N PRO A 341 -4.41 28.87 -13.14
CA PRO A 341 -5.71 28.29 -13.50
C PRO A 341 -5.67 26.76 -13.42
N VAL A 342 -4.57 26.15 -13.87
CA VAL A 342 -4.35 24.70 -13.83
C VAL A 342 -4.18 24.20 -12.39
N VAL A 343 -3.58 24.99 -11.49
CA VAL A 343 -3.40 24.67 -10.06
C VAL A 343 -4.73 24.70 -9.33
N ILE A 344 -5.60 25.68 -9.61
CA ILE A 344 -6.97 25.72 -9.09
C ILE A 344 -7.76 24.51 -9.60
N ASP A 345 -7.66 24.16 -10.89
CA ASP A 345 -8.33 23.00 -11.48
C ASP A 345 -7.78 21.66 -10.96
N SER A 346 -6.46 21.54 -10.75
CA SER A 346 -5.81 20.35 -10.15
C SER A 346 -6.11 20.19 -8.66
N LEU A 347 -6.25 21.29 -7.91
CA LEU A 347 -6.68 21.26 -6.51
C LEU A 347 -8.12 20.79 -6.34
N ILE A 348 -8.95 20.98 -7.37
CA ILE A 348 -10.32 20.44 -7.44
C ILE A 348 -10.31 18.95 -7.84
N LEU A 349 -9.34 18.51 -8.64
CA LEU A 349 -9.23 17.13 -9.17
C LEU A 349 -8.45 16.13 -8.28
N GLU A 350 -7.61 16.57 -7.34
CA GLU A 350 -6.90 15.67 -6.41
C GLU A 350 -7.78 15.10 -5.27
N LEU A 351 -9.04 15.51 -5.19
CA LEU A 351 -10.09 14.82 -4.48
C LEU A 351 -10.77 13.85 -5.46
N PRO A 352 -10.73 12.50 -5.38
CA PRO A 352 -10.34 11.64 -4.26
C PRO A 352 -9.77 10.27 -4.73
N LEU A 353 -8.45 10.04 -4.79
CA LEU A 353 -7.94 8.69 -5.10
C LEU A 353 -6.92 8.24 -4.05
N CYS A 354 -7.38 7.29 -3.23
CA CYS A 354 -6.62 6.48 -2.27
C CYS A 354 -6.12 7.18 -0.98
N SER A 355 -6.85 6.93 0.11
CA SER A 355 -6.32 6.94 1.48
C SER A 355 -6.02 5.51 1.93
#